data_AF-A0A1I1XRD8-F1
#
_entry.id   AF-A0A1I1XRD8-F1
#
_cell.length_a   1.000
_cell.length_b   1.000
_cell.length_c   1.000
_cell.angle_alpha   90.00
_cell.angle_beta   90.00
_cell.angle_gamma   90.00
#
_symmetry.space_group_name_H-M   'P 1'
#
loop_
_entity.id
_entity.type
_entity.pdbx_description
1 polymer ?
#
loop_
_entity_poly.entity_id
_entity_poly.type
_entity_poly.pdbx_seq_one_letter_code
_entity_poly.pdbx_strand_id
1 'polypeptide(L)' 'MADVAILLHWPPAAMDTMPLSELMHWRQLAVDRHNAMHAQPAR' A
#
# COMPACT_ATOMS: atom_id res chain seq x y z
N MET A 1 -2.13 7.27 5.58
CA MET A 1 -3.45 6.76 5.12
C MET A 1 -3.76 7.18 3.68
N ALA A 2 -3.23 8.31 3.19
CA ALA A 2 -3.30 8.70 1.78
C ALA A 2 -2.40 7.87 0.85
N ASP A 3 -1.40 7.19 1.40
CA ASP A 3 -0.35 6.48 0.67
C ASP A 3 -0.91 5.27 -0.08
N VAL A 4 -1.83 4.54 0.54
CA VAL A 4 -2.50 3.36 -0.05
C VAL A 4 -3.45 3.77 -1.18
N ALA A 5 -4.21 4.85 -1.00
CA ALA A 5 -5.18 5.33 -1.99
C ALA A 5 -4.51 5.80 -3.28
N ILE A 6 -3.36 6.47 -3.18
CA ILE A 6 -2.60 6.97 -4.34
C ILE A 6 -1.86 5.83 -5.06
N LEU A 7 -1.30 4.85 -4.33
CA LEU A 7 -0.57 3.73 -4.92
C LEU A 7 -1.46 2.70 -5.62
N LEU A 8 -2.70 2.50 -5.16
CA LEU A 8 -3.58 1.43 -5.65
C LEU A 8 -4.75 1.90 -6.53
N HIS A 9 -4.95 3.22 -6.72
CA HIS A 9 -6.10 3.79 -7.45
C HIS A 9 -7.47 3.26 -6.95
N TRP A 10 -7.55 2.83 -5.70
CA TRP A 10 -8.72 2.14 -5.20
C TRP A 10 -9.88 3.13 -5.01
N PRO A 11 -11.11 2.81 -5.48
CA PRO A 11 -12.26 3.67 -5.24
C PRO A 11 -12.61 3.69 -3.75
N PRO A 12 -13.10 4.81 -3.21
CA PRO A 12 -13.42 4.96 -1.78
C PRO A 12 -14.35 3.86 -1.24
N ALA A 13 -15.27 3.38 -2.08
CA ALA A 13 -16.18 2.28 -1.74
C ALA A 13 -15.46 0.96 -1.43
N ALA A 14 -14.32 0.69 -2.07
CA ALA A 14 -13.54 -0.51 -1.78
C ALA A 14 -12.87 -0.42 -0.40
N MET A 15 -12.38 0.77 -0.02
CA MET A 15 -11.80 0.98 1.31
C MET A 15 -12.84 0.86 2.43
N ASP A 16 -14.06 1.33 2.20
CA ASP A 16 -15.14 1.32 3.21
C ASP A 16 -15.70 -0.10 3.43
N THR A 17 -15.63 -0.96 2.42
CA THR A 17 -16.04 -2.36 2.52
C THR A 17 -14.99 -3.28 3.18
N MET A 18 -13.75 -2.82 3.32
CA MET A 18 -12.64 -3.66 3.81
C MET A 18 -12.40 -3.47 5.31
N PRO A 19 -12.18 -4.55 6.07
CA PRO A 19 -11.81 -4.44 7.47
C PRO A 19 -10.43 -3.79 7.63
N LEU A 20 -10.23 -3.07 8.73
CA LEU A 20 -8.99 -2.34 9.03
C LEU A 20 -7.72 -3.23 8.98
N SER A 21 -7.85 -4.51 9.36
CA SER A 21 -6.76 -5.48 9.27
C SER A 21 -6.28 -5.72 7.84
N GLU A 22 -7.20 -5.77 6.89
CA GLU A 22 -6.90 -5.97 5.47
C GLU A 22 -6.27 -4.72 4.87
N LEU A 23 -6.77 -3.52 5.23
CA LEU A 23 -6.15 -2.25 4.86
C LEU A 23 -4.71 -2.12 5.38
N MET A 24 -4.45 -2.57 6.62
CA MET A 24 -3.10 -2.61 7.20
C MET A 24 -2.19 -3.59 6.45
N HIS A 25 -2.72 -4.73 6.02
CA HIS A 25 -1.96 -5.72 5.23
C HIS A 25 -1.54 -5.13 3.87
N TRP A 26 -2.47 -4.52 3.14
CA TRP A 26 -2.19 -3.88 1.85
C TRP A 26 -1.20 -2.71 1.99
N ARG A 27 -1.29 -1.94 3.08
CA ARG A 27 -0.30 -0.90 3.41
C ARG A 27 1.09 -1.49 3.58
N GLN A 28 1.21 -2.59 4.32
CA GLN A 28 2.50 -3.26 4.54
C GLN A 28 3.12 -3.70 3.21
N LEU A 29 2.32 -4.30 2.33
CA LEU A 29 2.75 -4.77 1.01
C LEU A 29 3.21 -3.63 0.09
N ALA A 30 2.48 -2.49 0.12
CA ALA A 30 2.85 -1.31 -0.65
C ALA A 30 4.18 -0.70 -0.18
N VAL A 31 4.41 -0.65 1.14
CA VAL A 31 5.68 -0.20 1.72
C VAL A 31 6.82 -1.14 1.37
N ASP A 32 6.61 -2.46 1.47
CA ASP A 32 7.62 -3.46 1.11
C ASP A 32 8.02 -3.32 -0.37
N ARG A 33 7.03 -3.20 -1.26
CA ARG A 33 7.26 -3.00 -2.69
C ARG A 33 7.97 -1.68 -3.00
N HIS A 34 7.58 -0.60 -2.33
CA HIS A 34 8.26 0.69 -2.46
C HIS A 34 9.72 0.58 -2.00
N ASN A 35 9.97 -0.02 -0.85
CA ASN A 35 11.31 -0.26 -0.34
C ASN A 35 12.12 -1.17 -1.29
N ALA A 36 11.52 -2.22 -1.87
CA ALA A 36 12.19 -3.07 -2.83
C ALA A 36 12.54 -2.35 -4.15
N MET A 37 11.68 -1.44 -4.61
CA MET A 37 11.95 -0.61 -5.79
C MET A 37 13.00 0.48 -5.53
N HIS A 38 13.04 1.02 -4.31
CA HIS A 38 14.00 2.05 -3.89
C HIS A 38 15.25 1.49 -3.21
N ALA A 39 15.30 0.19 -2.94
CA ALA A 39 16.50 -0.54 -2.54
C ALA A 39 17.44 -0.55 -3.74
N GLN A 40 18.19 0.54 -3.87
CA GLN A 40 19.32 0.64 -4.78
C GLN A 40 20.25 -0.54 -4.47
N PRO A 41 20.57 -1.41 -5.44
CA PRO A 41 21.56 -2.44 -5.22
C PRO A 41 22.84 -1.70 -4.85
N ALA A 42 23.36 -1.99 -3.65
CA ALA A 42 24.65 -1.46 -3.22
C ALA A 42 25.67 -1.78 -4.32
N ARG A 43 26.18 -0.73 -4.96
CA ARG A 43 27.14 -0.80 -6.07
C ARG A 43 28.51 -1.20 -5.55
#